data_AF-A0A9D6CRC2-F1
#
_entry.id   AF-A0A9D6CRC2-F1
#
_cell.length_a   1.000
_cell.length_b   1.000
_cell.length_c   1.000
_cell.angle_alpha   90.00
_cell.angle_beta   90.00
_cell.angle_gamma   90.00
#
_symmetry.space_group_name_H-M   'P 1'
#
loop_
_entity.id
_entity.type
_entity.pdbx_description
1 polymer ?
#
loop_
_entity_poly.entity_id
_entity_poly.type
_entity_poly.pdbx_seq_one_letter_code
_entity_poly.pdbx_strand_id
1 'polypeptide(L)'
;MPAAFDHARARRWILLLALALRVVLALVNTDANDNHLAVVEILAFENRVPELEDTFQAYHAKLYHTTVALLWKLSPTDSRYVLIRVAQLLNVAVGVWTLLLVRRWLERFALTEPTRTLLFGLVALNPRLAGLNAQATNDTFLAFLALAALMAAGRYFSAPSPARFGAMLLPATLAPLAKANGFLAVCAIAACFGLQVIHRRAARPLATLGLAAVFLGVTFGAAFAVGPYGKHWRKYGDPWKLNLPTNPRPHWLERTEERRPGARSIVEALGTFRLLDLLRHPQIARPAERPDYELHRTSLWTQLHARAHFAHYDNHPPTWITTNPVLQWIGRTLYILGLPWSALMVVGLARQSFRAARWKEPEAAPAVLAAVAQIVFLMNFCLVYRDFTSMKAIYLLAGLGGFVYALAAEADRRLAGPGGRALWASGLCLGALYVVDAAWLSGHLLADKLPLLAPLLSGGS
;
A
#
# COMPACT_ATOMS: atom_id res chain seq x y z
N MET A 1 12.82 -25.77 -33.48
CA MET A 1 11.74 -24.99 -32.82
C MET A 1 12.36 -24.25 -31.64
N PRO A 2 12.19 -22.92 -31.50
CA PRO A 2 12.68 -22.21 -30.32
C PRO A 2 12.01 -22.77 -29.05
N ALA A 3 12.79 -22.94 -27.98
CA ALA A 3 12.27 -23.42 -26.70
C ALA A 3 11.16 -22.48 -26.20
N ALA A 4 10.04 -23.05 -25.73
CA ALA A 4 8.96 -22.27 -25.14
C ALA A 4 9.48 -21.47 -23.93
N PHE A 5 9.03 -20.23 -23.78
CA PHE A 5 9.45 -19.35 -22.69
C PHE A 5 9.00 -19.91 -21.32
N ASP A 6 9.94 -20.14 -20.40
CA ASP A 6 9.65 -20.65 -19.05
C ASP A 6 9.18 -19.51 -18.13
N HIS A 7 7.87 -19.28 -18.13
CA HIS A 7 7.21 -18.29 -17.29
C HIS A 7 7.41 -18.52 -15.78
N ALA A 8 7.54 -19.77 -15.34
CA ALA A 8 7.74 -20.08 -13.92
C ALA A 8 9.16 -19.73 -13.45
N ARG A 9 10.17 -19.99 -14.28
CA ARG A 9 11.54 -19.51 -14.06
C ARG A 9 11.62 -17.99 -14.11
N ALA A 10 10.94 -17.34 -15.05
CA ALA A 10 10.87 -15.88 -15.11
C ALA A 10 10.30 -15.27 -13.81
N ARG A 11 9.20 -15.80 -13.28
CA ARG A 11 8.63 -15.34 -11.99
C ARG A 11 9.58 -15.53 -10.81
N ARG A 12 10.39 -16.60 -10.80
CA ARG A 12 11.42 -16.79 -9.77
C ARG A 12 12.50 -15.71 -9.84
N TRP A 13 13.01 -15.41 -11.03
CA TRP A 13 13.99 -14.33 -11.23
C TRP A 13 13.44 -12.95 -10.87
N ILE A 14 12.20 -12.65 -11.25
CA ILE A 14 11.51 -11.42 -10.86
C ILE A 14 11.46 -11.29 -9.33
N LEU A 15 11.12 -12.37 -8.62
CA LEU A 15 11.09 -12.35 -7.15
C LEU A 15 12.48 -12.12 -6.55
N LEU A 16 13.52 -12.77 -7.08
CA LEU A 16 14.90 -12.58 -6.63
C LEU A 16 15.38 -11.15 -6.86
N LEU A 17 15.09 -10.56 -8.03
CA LEU A 17 15.41 -9.17 -8.33
C LEU A 17 14.64 -8.22 -7.40
N ALA A 18 13.35 -8.46 -7.19
CA ALA A 18 12.52 -7.68 -6.27
C ALA A 18 13.01 -7.73 -4.81
N LEU A 19 13.51 -8.89 -4.37
CA LEU A 19 14.16 -9.05 -3.07
C LEU A 19 15.48 -8.27 -3.00
N ALA A 20 16.35 -8.43 -4.00
CA ALA A 20 17.63 -7.74 -4.05
C ALA A 20 17.46 -6.22 -3.99
N LEU A 21 16.55 -5.65 -4.79
CA LEU A 21 16.23 -4.22 -4.77
C LEU A 21 15.80 -3.74 -3.38
N ARG A 22 14.94 -4.50 -2.69
CA ARG A 22 14.45 -4.16 -1.34
C ARG A 22 15.54 -4.25 -0.28
N VAL A 23 16.38 -5.29 -0.33
CA VAL A 23 17.49 -5.47 0.62
C VAL A 23 18.50 -4.35 0.44
N VAL A 24 18.96 -4.10 -0.79
CA VAL A 24 19.92 -3.02 -1.07
C VAL A 24 19.34 -1.69 -0.60
N LEU A 25 18.09 -1.39 -0.97
CA LEU A 25 17.43 -0.16 -0.56
C LEU A 25 17.31 -0.04 0.97
N ALA A 26 16.95 -1.10 1.69
CA ALA A 26 16.89 -1.10 3.15
C ALA A 26 18.26 -0.87 3.79
N LEU A 27 19.34 -1.39 3.20
CA LEU A 27 20.71 -1.20 3.70
C LEU A 27 21.21 0.22 3.51
N VAL A 28 20.78 0.92 2.46
CA VAL A 28 21.22 2.30 2.19
C VAL A 28 20.24 3.36 2.73
N ASN A 29 18.96 3.09 2.82
CA ASN A 29 17.96 4.05 3.31
C ASN A 29 18.08 4.30 4.82
N THR A 30 18.15 5.55 5.29
CA THR A 30 18.18 5.87 6.74
C THR A 30 16.89 6.46 7.27
N ASP A 31 15.98 6.85 6.39
CA ASP A 31 14.78 7.58 6.76
C ASP A 31 13.49 6.81 6.46
N ALA A 32 12.38 7.34 6.96
CA ALA A 32 11.04 6.89 6.63
C ALA A 32 10.15 8.10 6.37
N ASN A 33 9.06 7.90 5.63
CA ASN A 33 8.06 8.95 5.40
C ASN A 33 7.46 9.47 6.71
N ASP A 34 7.34 8.57 7.68
CA ASP A 34 6.67 8.73 8.97
C ASP A 34 7.59 8.20 10.07
N ASN A 35 7.80 8.97 11.15
CA ASN A 35 8.73 8.59 12.23
C ASN A 35 8.11 7.55 13.20
N HIS A 36 8.04 6.30 12.77
CA HIS A 36 7.60 5.19 13.62
C HIS A 36 8.63 4.77 14.68
N LEU A 37 9.90 5.11 14.47
CA LEU A 37 10.98 4.70 15.36
C LEU A 37 10.90 5.37 16.73
N ALA A 38 10.41 6.61 16.82
CA ALA A 38 10.14 7.25 18.11
C ALA A 38 9.14 6.46 18.97
N VAL A 39 8.11 5.88 18.36
CA VAL A 39 7.14 5.00 19.07
C VAL A 39 7.84 3.73 19.55
N VAL A 40 8.74 3.18 18.75
CA VAL A 40 9.51 1.97 19.08
C VAL A 40 10.49 2.24 20.21
N GLU A 41 11.20 3.38 20.20
CA GLU A 41 12.12 3.81 21.24
C GLU A 41 11.44 3.85 22.61
N ILE A 42 10.26 4.47 22.70
CA ILE A 42 9.47 4.53 23.95
C ILE A 42 9.08 3.12 24.44
N LEU A 43 8.63 2.23 23.53
CA LEU A 43 8.27 0.85 23.90
C LEU A 43 9.48 0.01 24.32
N ALA A 44 10.62 0.21 23.64
CA ALA A 44 11.83 -0.57 23.83
C ALA A 44 12.60 -0.16 25.09
N PHE A 45 12.73 1.14 25.34
CA PHE A 45 13.64 1.66 26.36
C PHE A 45 12.91 2.27 27.56
N GLU A 46 11.73 2.86 27.35
CA GLU A 46 10.92 3.41 28.45
C GLU A 46 9.87 2.41 29.00
N ASN A 47 9.72 1.24 28.37
CA ASN A 47 8.82 0.16 28.79
C ASN A 47 7.36 0.60 29.00
N ARG A 48 6.89 1.60 28.25
CA ARG A 48 5.51 2.12 28.32
C ARG A 48 4.90 2.26 26.94
N VAL A 49 3.57 2.27 26.87
CA VAL A 49 2.85 2.57 25.63
C VAL A 49 2.77 4.09 25.47
N PRO A 50 3.23 4.67 24.34
CA PRO A 50 3.19 6.11 24.15
C PRO A 50 1.75 6.63 24.06
N GLU A 51 1.54 7.79 24.67
CA GLU A 51 0.34 8.60 24.54
C GLU A 51 0.31 9.33 23.19
N LEU A 52 -0.88 9.79 22.80
CA LEU A 52 -1.10 10.47 21.52
C LEU A 52 -0.17 11.69 21.36
N GLU A 53 0.09 12.39 22.45
CA GLU A 53 0.86 13.63 22.52
C GLU A 53 2.38 13.41 22.48
N ASP A 54 2.88 12.20 22.78
CA ASP A 54 4.31 11.91 22.88
C ASP A 54 5.03 11.98 21.53
N THR A 55 4.36 11.54 20.46
CA THR A 55 4.92 11.55 19.12
C THR A 55 3.83 11.52 18.06
N PHE A 56 4.09 12.13 16.90
CA PHE A 56 3.12 12.24 15.82
C PHE A 56 2.52 10.88 15.41
N GLN A 57 3.29 9.80 15.44
CA GLN A 57 2.83 8.46 15.05
C GLN A 57 2.20 7.63 16.20
N ALA A 58 2.06 8.20 17.40
CA ALA A 58 1.53 7.49 18.56
C ALA A 58 0.05 7.09 18.45
N TYR A 59 -0.72 7.68 17.52
CA TYR A 59 -2.11 7.28 17.29
C TYR A 59 -2.26 5.88 16.66
N HIS A 60 -1.20 5.35 16.04
CA HIS A 60 -1.27 4.07 15.36
C HIS A 60 -1.37 2.88 16.32
N ALA A 61 -1.98 1.80 15.85
CA ALA A 61 -1.96 0.52 16.55
C ALA A 61 -0.54 -0.06 16.65
N LYS A 62 -0.31 -0.88 17.68
CA LYS A 62 1.04 -1.16 18.18
C LYS A 62 1.67 -2.45 17.67
N LEU A 63 0.99 -3.29 16.88
CA LEU A 63 1.51 -4.61 16.48
C LEU A 63 2.90 -4.53 15.81
N TYR A 64 3.06 -3.63 14.84
CA TYR A 64 4.36 -3.39 14.20
C TYR A 64 5.39 -2.88 15.22
N HIS A 65 5.03 -1.84 15.98
CA HIS A 65 5.91 -1.17 16.91
C HIS A 65 6.41 -2.10 18.02
N THR A 66 5.55 -2.95 18.58
CA THR A 66 5.92 -3.92 19.62
C THR A 66 6.78 -5.05 19.07
N THR A 67 6.55 -5.47 17.82
CA THR A 67 7.42 -6.46 17.16
C THR A 67 8.83 -5.90 16.99
N VAL A 68 8.98 -4.67 16.49
CA VAL A 68 10.30 -4.03 16.34
C VAL A 68 10.94 -3.78 17.71
N ALA A 69 10.19 -3.27 18.69
CA ALA A 69 10.70 -3.03 20.04
C ALA A 69 11.23 -4.32 20.69
N LEU A 70 10.55 -5.45 20.50
CA LEU A 70 11.03 -6.75 20.96
C LEU A 70 12.34 -7.14 20.29
N LEU A 71 12.47 -6.96 18.97
CA LEU A 71 13.72 -7.23 18.26
C LEU A 71 14.87 -6.33 18.71
N TRP A 72 14.57 -5.06 19.05
CA TRP A 72 15.57 -4.14 19.60
C TRP A 72 16.04 -4.58 20.99
N LYS A 73 15.12 -4.97 21.89
CA LYS A 73 15.47 -5.51 23.22
C LYS A 73 16.31 -6.78 23.15
N LEU A 74 16.11 -7.59 22.12
CA LEU A 74 16.88 -8.82 21.88
C LEU A 74 18.20 -8.56 21.13
N SER A 75 18.43 -7.33 20.65
CA SER A 75 19.65 -6.99 19.92
C SER A 75 20.80 -6.80 20.90
N PRO A 76 22.01 -7.33 20.62
CA PRO A 76 23.16 -7.17 21.49
C PRO A 76 23.85 -5.80 21.34
N THR A 77 23.23 -4.84 20.67
CA THR A 77 23.82 -3.53 20.38
C THR A 77 22.81 -2.41 20.58
N ASP A 78 23.30 -1.29 21.10
CA ASP A 78 22.54 -0.04 21.21
C ASP A 78 22.77 0.89 20.00
N SER A 79 23.48 0.42 18.98
CA SER A 79 23.75 1.21 17.77
C SER A 79 22.45 1.54 17.04
N ARG A 80 22.04 2.81 17.10
CA ARG A 80 20.86 3.34 16.39
C ARG A 80 20.85 2.94 14.91
N TYR A 81 22.02 2.94 14.27
CA TYR A 81 22.16 2.52 12.88
C TYR A 81 21.73 1.07 12.66
N VAL A 82 22.21 0.14 13.50
CA VAL A 82 21.86 -1.29 13.40
C VAL A 82 20.39 -1.50 13.74
N LEU A 83 19.88 -0.83 14.77
CA LEU A 83 18.48 -0.92 15.18
C LEU A 83 17.51 -0.47 14.08
N ILE A 84 17.82 0.61 13.35
CA ILE A 84 17.06 1.04 12.17
C ILE A 84 17.03 -0.07 11.10
N ARG A 85 18.18 -0.70 10.83
CA ARG A 85 18.29 -1.78 9.83
C ARG A 85 17.49 -3.01 10.22
N VAL A 86 17.45 -3.38 11.50
CA VAL A 86 16.59 -4.47 11.99
C VAL A 86 15.12 -4.19 11.66
N ALA A 87 14.64 -2.97 11.90
CA ALA A 87 13.25 -2.59 11.61
C ALA A 87 12.94 -2.61 10.10
N GLN A 88 13.87 -2.16 9.26
CA GLN A 88 13.71 -2.15 7.81
C GLN A 88 13.79 -3.56 7.22
N LEU A 89 14.74 -4.40 7.66
CA LEU A 89 14.87 -5.78 7.19
C LEU A 89 13.68 -6.66 7.57
N LEU A 90 13.05 -6.41 8.74
CA LEU A 90 11.77 -7.00 9.09
C LEU A 90 10.69 -6.67 8.04
N ASN A 91 10.61 -5.40 7.62
CA ASN A 91 9.69 -5.00 6.57
C ASN A 91 10.05 -5.57 5.19
N VAL A 92 11.32 -5.72 4.86
CA VAL A 92 11.73 -6.44 3.65
C VAL A 92 11.23 -7.89 3.69
N ALA A 93 11.40 -8.60 4.81
CA ALA A 93 10.92 -9.97 4.97
C ALA A 93 9.39 -10.06 4.80
N VAL A 94 8.63 -9.19 5.48
CA VAL A 94 7.16 -9.15 5.36
C VAL A 94 6.71 -8.74 3.95
N GLY A 95 7.45 -7.84 3.30
CA GLY A 95 7.25 -7.47 1.91
C GLY A 95 7.43 -8.64 0.94
N VAL A 96 8.46 -9.47 1.14
CA VAL A 96 8.68 -10.70 0.36
C VAL A 96 7.53 -11.69 0.56
N TRP A 97 7.08 -11.89 1.80
CA TRP A 97 5.89 -12.70 2.08
C TRP A 97 4.64 -12.16 1.39
N THR A 98 4.47 -10.84 1.32
CA THR A 98 3.40 -10.20 0.55
C THR A 98 3.50 -10.55 -0.94
N LEU A 99 4.69 -10.50 -1.54
CA LEU A 99 4.89 -10.89 -2.95
C LEU A 99 4.60 -12.37 -3.20
N LEU A 100 4.96 -13.26 -2.27
CA LEU A 100 4.62 -14.68 -2.33
C LEU A 100 3.10 -14.90 -2.30
N LEU A 101 2.38 -14.13 -1.48
CA LEU A 101 0.92 -14.14 -1.44
C LEU A 101 0.31 -13.60 -2.74
N VAL A 102 0.82 -12.50 -3.29
CA VAL A 102 0.38 -11.96 -4.60
C VAL A 102 0.58 -12.98 -5.71
N ARG A 103 1.74 -13.65 -5.76
CA ARG A 103 1.98 -14.72 -6.73
C ARG A 103 0.95 -15.85 -6.60
N ARG A 104 0.78 -16.37 -5.38
CA ARG A 104 -0.22 -17.43 -5.10
C ARG A 104 -1.63 -16.96 -5.42
N TRP A 105 -1.95 -15.68 -5.22
CA TRP A 105 -3.25 -15.12 -5.55
C TRP A 105 -3.51 -15.15 -7.05
N LEU A 106 -2.55 -14.71 -7.87
CA LEU A 106 -2.65 -14.75 -9.33
C LEU A 106 -2.68 -16.18 -9.90
N GLU A 107 -2.10 -17.17 -9.21
CA GLU A 107 -2.14 -18.59 -9.60
C GLU A 107 -3.52 -19.22 -9.40
N ARG A 108 -4.40 -18.62 -8.59
CA ARG A 108 -5.77 -19.14 -8.34
C ARG A 108 -6.76 -18.81 -9.45
N PHE A 109 -6.44 -17.85 -10.30
CA PHE A 109 -7.33 -17.41 -11.37
C PHE A 109 -6.88 -18.00 -12.71
N ALA A 110 -7.87 -18.27 -13.57
CA ALA A 110 -7.68 -18.74 -14.93
C ALA A 110 -7.14 -17.61 -15.83
N LEU A 111 -5.88 -17.25 -15.61
CA LEU A 111 -5.11 -16.27 -16.37
C LEU A 111 -4.11 -16.99 -17.27
N THR A 112 -3.78 -16.39 -18.41
CA THR A 112 -2.69 -16.87 -19.25
C THR A 112 -1.33 -16.67 -18.54
N GLU A 113 -0.36 -17.56 -18.80
CA GLU A 113 0.99 -17.46 -18.21
C GLU A 113 1.70 -16.12 -18.51
N PRO A 114 1.62 -15.54 -19.73
CA PRO A 114 2.18 -14.22 -20.01
C PRO A 114 1.59 -13.12 -19.15
N THR A 115 0.26 -13.05 -19.04
CA THR A 115 -0.42 -12.07 -18.19
C THR A 115 -0.02 -12.23 -16.73
N ARG A 116 0.00 -13.47 -16.23
CA ARG A 116 0.38 -13.77 -14.85
C ARG A 116 1.81 -13.31 -14.55
N THR A 117 2.76 -13.63 -15.42
CA THR A 117 4.16 -13.21 -15.24
C THR A 117 4.32 -11.70 -15.32
N LEU A 118 3.69 -11.04 -16.29
CA LEU A 118 3.77 -9.59 -16.47
C LEU A 118 3.22 -8.85 -15.25
N LEU A 119 2.04 -9.19 -14.78
CA LEU A 119 1.41 -8.53 -13.64
C LEU A 119 2.13 -8.78 -12.34
N PHE A 120 2.63 -10.01 -12.13
CA PHE A 120 3.51 -10.28 -11.01
C PHE A 120 4.76 -9.39 -11.07
N GLY A 121 5.37 -9.23 -12.25
CA GLY A 121 6.48 -8.30 -12.48
C GLY A 121 6.14 -6.86 -12.12
N LEU A 122 5.02 -6.33 -12.62
CA LEU A 122 4.58 -4.95 -12.35
C LEU A 122 4.35 -4.69 -10.85
N VAL A 123 3.86 -5.67 -10.09
CA VAL A 123 3.67 -5.53 -8.64
C VAL A 123 5.00 -5.70 -7.90
N ALA A 124 5.76 -6.76 -8.20
CA ALA A 124 6.99 -7.13 -7.49
C ALA A 124 8.08 -6.07 -7.66
N LEU A 125 8.22 -5.51 -8.86
CA LEU A 125 9.24 -4.52 -9.19
C LEU A 125 8.78 -3.09 -8.92
N ASN A 126 7.52 -2.85 -8.54
CA ASN A 126 6.99 -1.51 -8.29
C ASN A 126 7.90 -0.72 -7.32
N PRO A 127 8.41 0.46 -7.72
CA PRO A 127 9.44 1.16 -6.96
C PRO A 127 8.87 1.77 -5.68
N ARG A 128 7.59 2.18 -5.68
CA ARG A 128 6.93 2.66 -4.46
C ARG A 128 6.75 1.56 -3.43
N LEU A 129 6.35 0.35 -3.84
CA LEU A 129 6.23 -0.79 -2.94
C LEU A 129 7.60 -1.23 -2.40
N ALA A 130 8.64 -1.25 -3.25
CA ALA A 130 10.00 -1.53 -2.82
C ALA A 130 10.48 -0.50 -1.79
N GLY A 131 10.27 0.79 -2.07
CA GLY A 131 10.57 1.90 -1.16
C GLY A 131 9.85 1.77 0.18
N LEU A 132 8.56 1.44 0.17
CA LEU A 132 7.79 1.22 1.39
C LEU A 132 8.37 0.07 2.24
N ASN A 133 8.74 -1.05 1.61
CA ASN A 133 9.31 -2.19 2.32
C ASN A 133 10.72 -1.93 2.86
N ALA A 134 11.43 -0.93 2.32
CA ALA A 134 12.73 -0.49 2.80
C ALA A 134 12.66 0.58 3.91
N GLN A 135 11.47 1.05 4.26
CA GLN A 135 11.25 2.00 5.36
C GLN A 135 10.79 1.28 6.63
N ALA A 136 11.06 1.87 7.80
CA ALA A 136 10.50 1.42 9.07
C ALA A 136 9.06 1.95 9.24
N THR A 137 8.07 1.20 8.75
CA THR A 137 6.65 1.59 8.71
C THR A 137 5.70 0.43 8.98
N ASN A 138 4.55 0.71 9.61
CA ASN A 138 3.50 -0.28 9.83
C ASN A 138 2.68 -0.64 8.57
N ASP A 139 2.80 0.13 7.49
CA ASP A 139 2.05 -0.10 6.24
C ASP A 139 2.38 -1.45 5.59
N THR A 140 3.63 -1.92 5.72
CA THR A 140 4.04 -3.22 5.20
C THR A 140 3.32 -4.37 5.92
N PHE A 141 3.15 -4.27 7.24
CA PHE A 141 2.38 -5.24 8.02
C PHE A 141 0.89 -5.22 7.64
N LEU A 142 0.32 -4.02 7.49
CA LEU A 142 -1.07 -3.86 7.05
C LEU A 142 -1.30 -4.54 5.69
N ALA A 143 -0.44 -4.27 4.71
CA ALA A 143 -0.56 -4.83 3.37
C ALA A 143 -0.56 -6.37 3.38
N PHE A 144 0.40 -6.96 4.12
CA PHE A 144 0.52 -8.41 4.27
C PHE A 144 -0.72 -9.03 4.94
N LEU A 145 -1.10 -8.51 6.12
CA LEU A 145 -2.19 -9.09 6.93
C LEU A 145 -3.55 -8.92 6.26
N ALA A 146 -3.80 -7.77 5.63
CA ALA A 146 -5.03 -7.55 4.87
C ALA A 146 -5.10 -8.48 3.65
N LEU A 147 -4.02 -8.62 2.88
CA LEU A 147 -3.99 -9.55 1.74
C LEU A 147 -4.23 -11.00 2.20
N ALA A 148 -3.56 -11.43 3.26
CA ALA A 148 -3.75 -12.77 3.84
C ALA A 148 -5.20 -13.00 4.28
N ALA A 149 -5.80 -12.03 4.99
CA ALA A 149 -7.19 -12.09 5.42
C ALA A 149 -8.17 -12.21 4.25
N LEU A 150 -7.99 -11.38 3.21
CA LEU A 150 -8.87 -11.37 2.03
C LEU A 150 -8.73 -12.66 1.21
N MET A 151 -7.51 -13.18 1.05
CA MET A 151 -7.28 -14.46 0.37
C MET A 151 -7.89 -15.65 1.14
N ALA A 152 -7.76 -15.65 2.47
CA ALA A 152 -8.34 -16.67 3.34
C ALA A 152 -9.87 -16.59 3.37
N ALA A 153 -10.43 -15.38 3.42
CA ALA A 153 -11.86 -15.14 3.27
C ALA A 153 -12.38 -15.69 1.95
N GLY A 154 -11.69 -15.43 0.83
CA GLY A 154 -12.03 -16.01 -0.46
C GLY A 154 -12.09 -17.55 -0.44
N ARG A 155 -11.15 -18.22 0.25
CA ARG A 155 -11.18 -19.69 0.44
C ARG A 155 -12.39 -20.13 1.27
N TYR A 156 -12.68 -19.41 2.34
CA TYR A 156 -13.81 -19.70 3.20
C TYR A 156 -15.13 -19.58 2.43
N PHE A 157 -15.34 -18.50 1.68
CA PHE A 157 -16.59 -18.29 0.92
C PHE A 157 -16.73 -19.23 -0.28
N SER A 158 -15.63 -19.66 -0.91
CA SER A 158 -15.69 -20.70 -1.95
C SER A 158 -16.02 -22.08 -1.38
N ALA A 159 -15.53 -22.41 -0.18
CA ALA A 159 -15.76 -23.70 0.45
C ALA A 159 -15.65 -23.59 1.99
N PRO A 160 -16.77 -23.37 2.69
CA PRO A 160 -16.78 -23.11 4.13
C PRO A 160 -16.25 -24.29 4.96
N SER A 161 -15.39 -24.01 5.93
CA SER A 161 -14.99 -24.96 6.99
C SER A 161 -14.51 -24.21 8.24
N PRO A 162 -14.54 -24.82 9.44
CA PRO A 162 -14.04 -24.19 10.66
C PRO A 162 -12.56 -23.80 10.56
N ALA A 163 -11.72 -24.65 9.97
CA ALA A 163 -10.30 -24.37 9.76
C ALA A 163 -10.07 -23.14 8.86
N ARG A 164 -10.86 -23.00 7.77
CA ARG A 164 -10.78 -21.84 6.89
C ARG A 164 -11.32 -20.57 7.54
N PHE A 165 -12.34 -20.70 8.38
CA PHE A 165 -12.83 -19.58 9.18
C PHE A 165 -11.75 -19.08 10.14
N GLY A 166 -11.07 -19.98 10.86
CA GLY A 166 -9.94 -19.63 11.72
C GLY A 166 -8.77 -19.00 10.95
N ALA A 167 -8.41 -19.56 9.79
CA ALA A 167 -7.37 -19.01 8.92
C ALA A 167 -7.70 -17.63 8.34
N MET A 168 -8.99 -17.30 8.21
CA MET A 168 -9.46 -15.96 7.85
C MET A 168 -9.47 -15.02 9.06
N LEU A 169 -9.96 -15.48 10.21
CA LEU A 169 -10.17 -14.69 11.41
C LEU A 169 -8.84 -14.14 11.97
N LEU A 170 -7.80 -14.97 12.05
CA LEU A 170 -6.51 -14.57 12.61
C LEU A 170 -5.89 -13.34 11.90
N PRO A 171 -5.58 -13.38 10.60
CA PRO A 171 -5.04 -12.21 9.90
C PRO A 171 -6.03 -11.03 9.86
N ALA A 172 -7.34 -11.28 9.82
CA ALA A 172 -8.36 -10.23 9.87
C ALA A 172 -8.35 -9.46 11.20
N THR A 173 -8.06 -10.14 12.31
CA THR A 173 -7.90 -9.51 13.63
C THR A 173 -6.58 -8.76 13.76
N LEU A 174 -5.49 -9.31 13.20
CA LEU A 174 -4.16 -8.69 13.27
C LEU A 174 -4.04 -7.44 12.38
N ALA A 175 -4.74 -7.39 11.24
CA ALA A 175 -4.69 -6.25 10.32
C ALA A 175 -5.03 -4.89 10.98
N PRO A 176 -6.18 -4.71 11.68
CA PRO A 176 -6.47 -3.47 12.40
C PRO A 176 -5.52 -3.19 13.57
N LEU A 177 -4.86 -4.21 14.13
CA LEU A 177 -3.81 -4.05 15.15
C LEU A 177 -2.47 -3.58 14.56
N ALA A 178 -2.26 -3.74 13.24
CA ALA A 178 -1.15 -3.12 12.52
C ALA A 178 -1.47 -1.66 12.17
N LYS A 179 -2.66 -1.39 11.62
CA LYS A 179 -3.11 -0.05 11.21
C LYS A 179 -4.64 0.00 11.04
N ALA A 180 -5.26 1.14 11.36
CA ALA A 180 -6.72 1.33 11.33
C ALA A 180 -7.37 0.95 9.97
N ASN A 181 -6.70 1.19 8.85
CA ASN A 181 -7.21 0.81 7.52
C ASN A 181 -7.46 -0.70 7.37
N GLY A 182 -6.93 -1.55 8.28
CA GLY A 182 -7.26 -2.98 8.34
C GLY A 182 -8.74 -3.26 8.62
N PHE A 183 -9.45 -2.34 9.29
CA PHE A 183 -10.90 -2.45 9.49
C PHE A 183 -11.69 -2.48 8.17
N LEU A 184 -11.17 -1.87 7.10
CA LEU A 184 -11.84 -1.88 5.80
C LEU A 184 -11.86 -3.29 5.19
N ALA A 185 -10.80 -4.09 5.43
CA ALA A 185 -10.78 -5.50 5.04
C ALA A 185 -11.78 -6.32 5.89
N VAL A 186 -11.85 -6.06 7.20
CA VAL A 186 -12.82 -6.69 8.11
C VAL A 186 -14.26 -6.40 7.66
N CYS A 187 -14.59 -5.14 7.39
CA CYS A 187 -15.91 -4.74 6.91
C CYS A 187 -16.25 -5.35 5.55
N ALA A 188 -15.29 -5.45 4.63
CA ALA A 188 -15.49 -6.12 3.34
C ALA A 188 -15.79 -7.62 3.48
N ILE A 189 -15.09 -8.31 4.39
CA ILE A 189 -15.34 -9.72 4.72
C ILE A 189 -16.73 -9.88 5.35
N ALA A 190 -17.09 -9.01 6.30
CA ALA A 190 -18.42 -9.02 6.92
C ALA A 190 -19.55 -8.77 5.89
N ALA A 191 -19.35 -7.83 4.97
CA ALA A 191 -20.28 -7.58 3.88
C ALA A 191 -20.48 -8.82 3.00
N CYS A 192 -19.45 -9.65 2.80
CA CYS A 192 -19.58 -10.90 2.07
C CYS A 192 -20.50 -11.92 2.76
N PHE A 193 -20.50 -12.01 4.10
CA PHE A 193 -21.51 -12.83 4.80
C PHE A 193 -22.93 -12.34 4.49
N GLY A 194 -23.16 -11.03 4.51
CA GLY A 194 -24.45 -10.43 4.15
C GLY A 194 -24.86 -10.70 2.71
N LEU A 195 -23.95 -10.52 1.76
CA LEU A 195 -24.20 -10.81 0.34
C LEU A 195 -24.52 -12.29 0.10
N GLN A 196 -23.85 -13.22 0.81
CA GLN A 196 -24.17 -14.64 0.71
C GLN A 196 -25.62 -14.93 1.11
N VAL A 197 -26.14 -14.25 2.13
CA VAL A 197 -27.53 -14.37 2.58
C VAL A 197 -28.50 -13.71 1.59
N ILE A 198 -28.22 -12.47 1.17
CA ILE A 198 -29.06 -11.70 0.23
C ILE A 198 -29.25 -12.46 -1.08
N HIS A 199 -28.18 -13.05 -1.63
CA HIS A 199 -28.22 -13.83 -2.87
C HIS A 199 -28.68 -15.28 -2.67
N ARG A 200 -29.18 -15.65 -1.48
CA ARG A 200 -29.69 -16.99 -1.14
C ARG A 200 -28.65 -18.10 -1.40
N ARG A 201 -27.37 -17.79 -1.17
CA ARG A 201 -26.24 -18.72 -1.32
C ARG A 201 -25.83 -19.36 0.00
N ALA A 202 -26.40 -18.90 1.12
CA ALA A 202 -26.19 -19.49 2.44
C ALA A 202 -27.21 -20.62 2.67
N ALA A 203 -26.72 -21.84 2.97
CA ALA A 203 -27.59 -22.96 3.32
C ALA A 203 -28.35 -22.72 4.65
N ARG A 204 -27.74 -21.98 5.58
CA ARG A 204 -28.30 -21.64 6.90
C ARG A 204 -28.10 -20.15 7.16
N PRO A 205 -28.99 -19.26 6.66
CA PRO A 205 -28.75 -17.81 6.67
C PRO A 205 -28.55 -17.24 8.08
N LEU A 206 -29.32 -17.67 9.07
CA LEU A 206 -29.15 -17.23 10.46
C LEU A 206 -27.80 -17.66 11.05
N ALA A 207 -27.33 -18.87 10.75
CA ALA A 207 -26.01 -19.32 11.20
C ALA A 207 -24.89 -18.53 10.50
N THR A 208 -25.05 -18.22 9.21
CA THR A 208 -24.12 -17.34 8.47
C THR A 208 -24.04 -15.94 9.08
N LEU A 209 -25.18 -15.35 9.47
CA LEU A 209 -25.20 -14.06 10.17
C LEU A 209 -24.61 -14.16 11.58
N GLY A 210 -24.87 -15.25 12.30
CA GLY A 210 -24.24 -15.53 13.59
C GLY A 210 -22.71 -15.61 13.48
N LEU A 211 -22.18 -16.27 12.45
CA LEU A 211 -20.74 -16.30 12.17
C LEU A 211 -20.18 -14.92 11.81
N ALA A 212 -20.94 -14.10 11.08
CA ALA A 212 -20.55 -12.72 10.80
C ALA A 212 -20.47 -11.89 12.09
N ALA A 213 -21.43 -12.06 13.00
CA ALA A 213 -21.43 -11.41 14.31
C ALA A 213 -20.26 -11.87 15.19
N VAL A 214 -19.95 -13.17 15.23
CA VAL A 214 -18.76 -13.69 15.91
C VAL A 214 -17.48 -13.12 15.30
N PHE A 215 -17.37 -13.12 13.97
CA PHE A 215 -16.22 -12.54 13.27
C PHE A 215 -16.02 -11.06 13.61
N LEU A 216 -17.09 -10.26 13.55
CA LEU A 216 -17.04 -8.84 13.91
C LEU A 216 -16.72 -8.64 15.39
N GLY A 217 -17.39 -9.38 16.28
CA GLY A 217 -17.17 -9.30 17.72
C GLY A 217 -15.73 -9.61 18.12
N VAL A 218 -15.14 -10.66 17.54
CA VAL A 218 -13.73 -11.01 17.80
C VAL A 218 -12.78 -9.97 17.22
N THR A 219 -12.96 -9.56 15.96
CA THR A 219 -12.03 -8.63 15.29
C THR A 219 -12.08 -7.23 15.90
N PHE A 220 -13.28 -6.64 16.06
CA PHE A 220 -13.45 -5.35 16.71
C PHE A 220 -13.14 -5.41 18.19
N GLY A 221 -13.60 -6.45 18.90
CA GLY A 221 -13.34 -6.62 20.32
C GLY A 221 -11.84 -6.67 20.64
N ALA A 222 -11.08 -7.51 19.92
CA ALA A 222 -9.64 -7.59 20.08
C ALA A 222 -8.95 -6.26 19.71
N ALA A 223 -9.36 -5.61 18.62
CA ALA A 223 -8.78 -4.34 18.22
C ALA A 223 -9.05 -3.23 19.26
N PHE A 224 -10.26 -3.12 19.80
CA PHE A 224 -10.61 -2.12 20.81
C PHE A 224 -10.00 -2.40 22.19
N ALA A 225 -9.80 -3.68 22.53
CA ALA A 225 -9.21 -4.09 23.79
C ALA A 225 -7.68 -3.94 23.81
N VAL A 226 -7.00 -4.37 22.73
CA VAL A 226 -5.53 -4.45 22.66
C VAL A 226 -4.93 -3.26 21.89
N GLY A 227 -5.67 -2.71 20.93
CA GLY A 227 -5.27 -1.52 20.18
C GLY A 227 -5.59 -0.21 20.90
N PRO A 228 -5.22 0.93 20.31
CA PRO A 228 -5.45 2.24 20.92
C PRO A 228 -6.93 2.69 20.85
N TYR A 229 -7.75 2.04 20.03
CA TYR A 229 -9.09 2.51 19.65
C TYR A 229 -10.05 2.68 20.83
N GLY A 230 -10.10 1.72 21.76
CA GLY A 230 -10.95 1.83 22.95
C GLY A 230 -10.49 2.92 23.91
N LYS A 231 -9.17 3.12 24.04
CA LYS A 231 -8.60 4.20 24.85
C LYS A 231 -8.91 5.56 24.22
N HIS A 232 -8.73 5.69 22.90
CA HIS A 232 -9.04 6.92 22.17
C HIS A 232 -10.52 7.28 22.26
N TRP A 233 -11.42 6.30 22.14
CA TRP A 233 -12.85 6.53 22.35
C TRP A 233 -13.15 7.12 23.72
N ARG A 234 -12.59 6.54 24.79
CA ARG A 234 -12.81 7.03 26.17
C ARG A 234 -12.21 8.41 26.43
N LYS A 235 -11.02 8.69 25.90
CA LYS A 235 -10.29 9.96 26.15
C LYS A 235 -10.75 11.10 25.23
N TYR A 236 -11.08 10.82 23.98
CA TYR A 236 -11.33 11.83 22.94
C TYR A 236 -12.72 11.77 22.31
N GLY A 237 -13.54 10.76 22.64
CA GLY A 237 -14.83 10.53 21.98
C GLY A 237 -14.74 10.04 20.53
N ASP A 238 -13.54 9.69 20.06
CA ASP A 238 -13.27 9.26 18.69
C ASP A 238 -12.27 8.10 18.71
N PRO A 239 -12.62 6.87 18.25
CA PRO A 239 -11.68 5.76 18.29
C PRO A 239 -10.59 5.92 17.21
N TRP A 240 -10.84 6.75 16.20
CA TRP A 240 -9.98 6.97 15.05
C TRP A 240 -9.15 8.24 15.17
N LYS A 241 -9.07 8.82 16.37
CA LYS A 241 -8.34 10.06 16.63
C LYS A 241 -6.92 9.99 16.06
N LEU A 242 -6.57 10.98 15.22
CA LEU A 242 -5.24 11.16 14.65
C LEU A 242 -4.56 12.41 15.22
N ASN A 243 -3.24 12.50 15.02
CA ASN A 243 -2.46 13.72 15.26
C ASN A 243 -2.50 14.70 14.08
N LEU A 244 -3.47 14.53 13.18
CA LEU A 244 -3.69 15.42 12.05
C LEU A 244 -4.98 16.20 12.31
N PRO A 245 -4.97 17.55 12.28
CA PRO A 245 -6.19 18.33 12.43
C PRO A 245 -7.12 18.11 11.24
N THR A 246 -8.42 18.05 11.51
CA THR A 246 -9.46 18.05 10.48
C THR A 246 -9.67 19.46 9.96
N ASN A 247 -10.02 19.60 8.69
CA ASN A 247 -10.33 20.89 8.07
C ASN A 247 -11.83 21.00 7.76
N PRO A 248 -12.39 22.21 7.62
CA PRO A 248 -13.75 22.40 7.10
C PRO A 248 -13.88 21.68 5.76
N ARG A 249 -14.98 20.94 5.54
CA ARG A 249 -15.16 20.22 4.26
C ARG A 249 -15.11 21.20 3.08
N PRO A 250 -14.47 20.83 1.96
CA PRO A 250 -14.40 21.71 0.81
C PRO A 250 -15.79 21.87 0.18
N HIS A 251 -16.03 23.01 -0.45
CA HIS A 251 -17.25 23.24 -1.22
C HIS A 251 -17.27 22.37 -2.48
N TRP A 252 -18.46 22.21 -3.07
CA TRP A 252 -18.61 21.42 -4.30
C TRP A 252 -17.80 22.00 -5.48
N LEU A 253 -17.94 23.30 -5.73
CA LEU A 253 -17.35 24.00 -6.88
C LEU A 253 -16.38 25.12 -6.47
N GLU A 254 -16.70 25.85 -5.41
CA GLU A 254 -15.86 26.93 -4.91
C GLU A 254 -14.52 26.40 -4.40
N ARG A 255 -13.44 27.05 -4.82
CA ARG A 255 -12.08 26.69 -4.43
C ARG A 255 -11.72 27.43 -3.15
N THR A 256 -11.51 26.69 -2.08
CA THR A 256 -10.97 27.23 -0.84
C THR A 256 -9.68 26.50 -0.47
N GLU A 257 -8.74 27.19 0.17
CA GLU A 257 -7.43 26.64 0.51
C GLU A 257 -7.25 26.51 2.02
N GLU A 258 -6.57 25.45 2.44
CA GLU A 258 -6.25 25.17 3.85
C GLU A 258 -4.78 24.80 3.95
N ARG A 259 -3.98 25.62 4.62
CA ARG A 259 -2.53 25.46 4.91
C ARG A 259 -1.63 25.04 3.74
N ARG A 260 -1.78 23.83 3.20
CA ARG A 260 -1.10 23.29 2.02
C ARG A 260 -2.16 22.74 1.05
N PRO A 261 -2.26 23.24 -0.18
CA PRO A 261 -3.37 22.90 -1.05
C PRO A 261 -3.35 21.41 -1.45
N GLY A 262 -4.43 20.74 -1.08
CA GLY A 262 -4.88 19.46 -1.64
C GLY A 262 -6.30 19.62 -2.18
N ALA A 263 -7.32 19.16 -1.44
CA ALA A 263 -8.70 19.23 -1.88
C ALA A 263 -9.30 20.65 -1.72
N ARG A 264 -9.19 21.46 -2.77
CA ARG A 264 -9.74 22.84 -2.79
C ARG A 264 -11.24 22.92 -3.05
N SER A 265 -11.75 22.01 -3.86
CA SER A 265 -13.18 21.76 -4.08
C SER A 265 -13.38 20.26 -4.30
N ILE A 266 -14.60 19.76 -4.12
CA ILE A 266 -14.92 18.33 -4.34
C ILE A 266 -14.70 17.97 -5.82
N VAL A 267 -15.18 18.82 -6.75
CA VAL A 267 -15.03 18.56 -8.20
C VAL A 267 -13.56 18.61 -8.62
N GLU A 268 -12.75 19.51 -8.08
CA GLU A 268 -11.33 19.53 -8.41
C GLU A 268 -10.61 18.29 -7.88
N ALA A 269 -10.86 17.91 -6.62
CA ALA A 269 -10.24 16.76 -5.98
C ALA A 269 -10.60 15.42 -6.64
N LEU A 270 -11.87 15.22 -6.96
CA LEU A 270 -12.42 13.93 -7.35
C LEU A 270 -12.83 13.84 -8.82
N GLY A 271 -12.94 14.97 -9.52
CA GLY A 271 -13.42 15.04 -10.90
C GLY A 271 -12.33 15.36 -11.94
N THR A 272 -11.08 15.57 -11.52
CA THR A 272 -10.00 15.97 -12.43
C THR A 272 -8.86 14.95 -12.49
N PHE A 273 -8.17 14.90 -13.64
CA PHE A 273 -6.90 14.20 -13.81
C PHE A 273 -5.92 15.14 -14.53
N ARG A 274 -4.96 15.69 -13.79
CA ARG A 274 -4.06 16.77 -14.21
C ARG A 274 -2.77 16.25 -14.87
N LEU A 275 -2.89 15.43 -15.92
CA LEU A 275 -1.73 14.78 -16.56
C LEU A 275 -0.71 15.78 -17.09
N LEU A 276 -1.14 16.84 -17.78
CA LEU A 276 -0.22 17.83 -18.36
C LEU A 276 0.59 18.57 -17.29
N ASP A 277 -0.05 18.91 -16.17
CA ASP A 277 0.63 19.54 -15.03
C ASP A 277 1.63 18.56 -14.38
N LEU A 278 1.24 17.29 -14.20
CA LEU A 278 2.13 16.23 -13.72
C LEU A 278 3.34 16.02 -14.65
N LEU A 279 3.16 16.10 -15.98
CA LEU A 279 4.27 15.98 -16.92
C LEU A 279 5.18 17.21 -16.88
N ARG A 280 4.66 18.41 -16.61
CA ARG A 280 5.50 19.60 -16.41
C ARG A 280 6.26 19.52 -15.09
N HIS A 281 5.60 19.02 -14.05
CA HIS A 281 6.10 18.95 -12.68
C HIS A 281 6.01 17.50 -12.16
N PRO A 282 6.97 16.63 -12.53
CA PRO A 282 6.91 15.20 -12.23
C PRO A 282 7.22 14.84 -10.77
N GLN A 283 7.37 15.85 -9.91
CA GLN A 283 7.63 15.71 -8.48
C GLN A 283 6.91 16.85 -7.76
N ILE A 284 6.64 16.65 -6.47
CA ILE A 284 6.13 17.70 -5.59
C ILE A 284 7.31 18.61 -5.19
N ALA A 285 7.27 19.88 -5.57
CA ALA A 285 8.29 20.86 -5.19
C ALA A 285 8.15 21.28 -3.73
N ARG A 286 9.25 21.79 -3.17
CA ARG A 286 9.25 22.33 -1.81
C ARG A 286 8.49 23.66 -1.78
N PRO A 287 7.79 23.98 -0.68
CA PRO A 287 7.16 25.29 -0.52
C PRO A 287 8.11 26.48 -0.70
N ALA A 288 9.40 26.30 -0.35
CA ALA A 288 10.43 27.33 -0.53
C ALA A 288 10.84 27.55 -1.99
N GLU A 289 10.59 26.57 -2.87
CA GLU A 289 11.00 26.61 -4.28
C GLU A 289 9.90 27.17 -5.18
N ARG A 290 8.63 27.07 -4.76
CA ARG A 290 7.49 27.56 -5.53
C ARG A 290 6.39 28.11 -4.61
N PRO A 291 6.13 29.42 -4.63
CA PRO A 291 4.99 30.00 -3.94
C PRO A 291 3.66 29.52 -4.54
N ASP A 292 3.64 29.24 -5.86
CA ASP A 292 2.50 28.65 -6.54
C ASP A 292 2.60 27.11 -6.51
N TYR A 293 1.65 26.47 -5.85
CA TYR A 293 1.58 25.02 -5.75
C TYR A 293 1.17 24.35 -7.08
N GLU A 294 1.67 23.16 -7.35
CA GLU A 294 1.37 22.41 -8.57
C GLU A 294 -0.09 21.93 -8.61
N LEU A 295 -0.77 22.09 -9.74
CA LEU A 295 -2.19 21.77 -9.88
C LEU A 295 -2.47 20.28 -9.69
N HIS A 296 -1.53 19.41 -10.01
CA HIS A 296 -1.70 17.97 -9.82
C HIS A 296 -1.79 17.57 -8.33
N ARG A 297 -1.43 18.45 -7.38
CA ARG A 297 -1.62 18.25 -5.93
C ARG A 297 -3.06 18.30 -5.48
N THR A 298 -3.90 18.92 -6.31
CA THR A 298 -5.32 19.09 -5.99
C THR A 298 -6.20 18.03 -6.61
N SER A 299 -5.64 17.00 -7.27
CA SER A 299 -6.36 15.88 -7.85
C SER A 299 -5.97 14.57 -7.15
N LEU A 300 -6.95 13.92 -6.52
CA LEU A 300 -6.74 12.62 -5.88
C LEU A 300 -6.22 11.58 -6.89
N TRP A 301 -6.82 11.54 -8.08
CA TRP A 301 -6.49 10.53 -9.08
C TRP A 301 -5.09 10.73 -9.66
N THR A 302 -4.67 11.99 -9.87
CA THR A 302 -3.31 12.28 -10.32
C THR A 302 -2.29 11.96 -9.23
N GLN A 303 -2.57 12.29 -7.97
CA GLN A 303 -1.73 11.90 -6.83
C GLN A 303 -1.57 10.38 -6.73
N LEU A 304 -2.68 9.63 -6.82
CA LEU A 304 -2.67 8.18 -6.73
C LEU A 304 -1.87 7.55 -7.86
N HIS A 305 -2.08 8.00 -9.09
CA HIS A 305 -1.35 7.54 -10.26
C HIS A 305 0.15 7.83 -10.12
N ALA A 306 0.51 9.08 -9.82
CA ALA A 306 1.92 9.47 -9.72
C ALA A 306 2.66 8.71 -8.61
N ARG A 307 2.05 8.62 -7.41
CA ARG A 307 2.61 7.88 -6.26
C ARG A 307 2.71 6.38 -6.49
N ALA A 308 1.84 5.80 -7.33
CA ALA A 308 1.89 4.38 -7.64
C ALA A 308 3.04 4.03 -8.59
N HIS A 309 3.44 4.95 -9.46
CA HIS A 309 4.38 4.66 -10.54
C HIS A 309 5.81 5.18 -10.33
N PHE A 310 6.04 6.17 -9.48
CA PHE A 310 7.35 6.81 -9.32
C PHE A 310 7.72 7.01 -7.84
N ALA A 311 8.86 6.43 -7.40
CA ALA A 311 9.27 6.48 -6.00
C ALA A 311 9.64 7.88 -5.53
N HIS A 312 10.25 8.69 -6.41
CA HIS A 312 10.72 10.04 -6.11
C HIS A 312 9.65 11.13 -6.28
N TYR A 313 8.41 10.74 -6.61
CA TYR A 313 7.32 11.69 -6.81
C TYR A 313 7.06 12.58 -5.59
N ASP A 314 7.04 11.96 -4.41
CA ASP A 314 6.77 12.65 -3.15
C ASP A 314 7.90 13.60 -2.76
N ASN A 315 9.10 13.38 -3.30
CA ASN A 315 10.32 14.09 -2.93
C ASN A 315 10.51 14.11 -1.40
N HIS A 316 10.22 12.98 -0.75
CA HIS A 316 10.25 12.77 0.70
C HIS A 316 10.49 11.28 1.00
N PRO A 317 11.19 10.89 2.09
CA PRO A 317 11.86 11.71 3.11
C PRO A 317 12.99 12.60 2.57
N PRO A 318 13.59 13.49 3.39
CA PRO A 318 14.61 14.44 2.92
C PRO A 318 15.77 13.81 2.16
N THR A 319 16.21 12.62 2.54
CA THR A 319 17.27 11.85 1.84
C THR A 319 16.87 11.33 0.46
N TRP A 320 15.58 11.34 0.11
CA TRP A 320 15.09 10.92 -1.21
C TRP A 320 14.92 12.12 -2.15
N ILE A 321 15.27 13.33 -1.70
CA ILE A 321 15.10 14.55 -2.47
C ILE A 321 16.12 14.59 -3.60
N THR A 322 15.64 14.82 -4.81
CA THR A 322 16.52 14.92 -5.98
C THR A 322 15.94 15.85 -7.04
N THR A 323 16.82 16.64 -7.65
CA THR A 323 16.52 17.56 -8.75
C THR A 323 17.08 17.06 -10.08
N ASN A 324 17.51 15.80 -10.14
CA ASN A 324 18.18 15.26 -11.32
C ASN A 324 17.24 15.26 -12.55
N PRO A 325 17.60 15.93 -13.66
CA PRO A 325 16.74 16.06 -14.83
C PRO A 325 16.46 14.72 -15.53
N VAL A 326 17.42 13.77 -15.51
CA VAL A 326 17.24 12.43 -16.08
C VAL A 326 16.14 11.69 -15.32
N LEU A 327 16.16 11.77 -14.00
CA LEU A 327 15.16 11.11 -13.17
C LEU A 327 13.77 11.73 -13.34
N GLN A 328 13.68 13.05 -13.53
CA GLN A 328 12.42 13.70 -13.87
C GLN A 328 11.87 13.22 -15.23
N TRP A 329 12.73 12.99 -16.23
CA TRP A 329 12.33 12.37 -17.51
C TRP A 329 11.87 10.91 -17.35
N ILE A 330 12.54 10.14 -16.49
CA ILE A 330 12.09 8.79 -16.12
C ILE A 330 10.69 8.87 -15.49
N GLY A 331 10.46 9.78 -14.54
CA GLY A 331 9.15 9.99 -13.91
C GLY A 331 8.04 10.29 -14.93
N ARG A 332 8.28 11.23 -15.86
CA ARG A 332 7.35 11.53 -16.97
C ARG A 332 7.01 10.28 -17.80
N THR A 333 8.03 9.50 -18.13
CA THR A 333 7.88 8.28 -18.93
C THR A 333 7.09 7.21 -18.18
N LEU A 334 7.35 7.05 -16.88
CA LEU A 334 6.61 6.14 -16.00
C LEU A 334 5.12 6.49 -15.93
N TYR A 335 4.76 7.78 -15.88
CA TYR A 335 3.35 8.20 -15.88
C TYR A 335 2.64 7.86 -17.19
N ILE A 336 3.28 8.15 -18.32
CA ILE A 336 2.72 7.85 -19.64
C ILE A 336 2.54 6.34 -19.82
N LEU A 337 3.57 5.55 -19.48
CA LEU A 337 3.51 4.08 -19.58
C LEU A 337 2.56 3.46 -18.56
N GLY A 338 2.39 4.06 -17.38
CA GLY A 338 1.48 3.60 -16.34
C GLY A 338 0.00 3.89 -16.63
N LEU A 339 -0.30 4.86 -17.50
CA LEU A 339 -1.66 5.33 -17.76
C LEU A 339 -2.59 4.22 -18.32
N PRO A 340 -2.18 3.41 -19.32
CA PRO A 340 -2.99 2.29 -19.78
C PRO A 340 -3.29 1.30 -18.64
N TRP A 341 -2.32 0.99 -17.80
CA TRP A 341 -2.49 0.06 -16.67
C TRP A 341 -3.41 0.61 -15.59
N SER A 342 -3.32 1.91 -15.29
CA SER A 342 -4.25 2.60 -14.40
C SER A 342 -5.68 2.57 -14.95
N ALA A 343 -5.86 2.80 -16.26
CA ALA A 343 -7.17 2.73 -16.90
C ALA A 343 -7.76 1.30 -16.86
N LEU A 344 -6.93 0.27 -17.14
CA LEU A 344 -7.34 -1.13 -17.03
C LEU A 344 -7.73 -1.50 -15.59
N MET A 345 -6.99 -1.00 -14.59
CA MET A 345 -7.34 -1.21 -13.19
C MET A 345 -8.70 -0.61 -12.85
N VAL A 346 -9.01 0.62 -13.31
CA VAL A 346 -10.31 1.27 -13.07
C VAL A 346 -11.44 0.50 -13.74
N VAL A 347 -11.30 0.16 -15.02
CA VAL A 347 -12.32 -0.61 -15.79
C VAL A 347 -12.51 -2.00 -15.19
N GLY A 348 -11.40 -2.67 -14.84
CA GLY A 348 -11.41 -3.95 -14.17
C GLY A 348 -12.14 -3.87 -12.84
N LEU A 349 -11.82 -2.87 -12.01
CA LEU A 349 -12.41 -2.73 -10.69
C LEU A 349 -13.92 -2.46 -10.79
N ALA A 350 -14.36 -1.61 -11.71
CA ALA A 350 -15.78 -1.36 -11.94
C ALA A 350 -16.53 -2.67 -12.31
N ARG A 351 -15.98 -3.46 -13.24
CA ARG A 351 -16.62 -4.72 -13.64
C ARG A 351 -16.60 -5.77 -12.53
N GLN A 352 -15.47 -5.92 -11.86
CA GLN A 352 -15.34 -6.92 -10.78
C GLN A 352 -16.18 -6.54 -9.57
N SER A 353 -16.35 -5.24 -9.28
CA SER A 353 -17.23 -4.77 -8.20
C SER A 353 -18.68 -5.19 -8.44
N PHE A 354 -19.16 -5.06 -9.68
CA PHE A 354 -20.49 -5.53 -10.04
C PHE A 354 -20.64 -7.05 -9.94
N ARG A 355 -19.61 -7.82 -10.33
CA ARG A 355 -19.60 -9.28 -10.20
C ARG A 355 -19.57 -9.73 -8.74
N ALA A 356 -18.77 -9.07 -7.91
CA ALA A 356 -18.71 -9.29 -6.46
C ALA A 356 -20.04 -8.95 -5.78
N ALA A 357 -20.65 -7.80 -6.08
CA ALA A 357 -21.94 -7.40 -5.55
C ALA A 357 -23.08 -8.35 -5.94
N ARG A 358 -22.96 -9.04 -7.08
CA ARG A 358 -23.88 -10.09 -7.53
C ARG A 358 -23.47 -11.51 -7.13
N TRP A 359 -22.46 -11.63 -6.26
CA TRP A 359 -21.94 -12.92 -5.77
C TRP A 359 -21.55 -13.91 -6.89
N LYS A 360 -21.08 -13.41 -8.04
CA LYS A 360 -20.67 -14.26 -9.17
C LYS A 360 -19.30 -14.89 -8.98
N GLU A 361 -18.45 -14.29 -8.14
CA GLU A 361 -17.07 -14.71 -7.87
C GLU A 361 -16.81 -14.65 -6.36
N PRO A 362 -17.35 -15.62 -5.58
CA PRO A 362 -17.25 -15.61 -4.12
C PRO A 362 -15.79 -15.58 -3.63
N GLU A 363 -14.89 -16.19 -4.39
CA GLU A 363 -13.46 -16.22 -4.07
C GLU A 363 -12.81 -14.83 -4.08
N ALA A 364 -13.13 -14.00 -5.08
CA ALA A 364 -12.53 -12.68 -5.26
C ALA A 364 -13.32 -11.56 -4.57
N ALA A 365 -14.60 -11.80 -4.25
CA ALA A 365 -15.51 -10.79 -3.72
C ALA A 365 -14.97 -10.03 -2.49
N PRO A 366 -14.40 -10.68 -1.44
CA PRO A 366 -13.87 -9.95 -0.29
C PRO A 366 -12.78 -8.95 -0.70
N ALA A 367 -11.85 -9.37 -1.57
CA ALA A 367 -10.73 -8.55 -1.99
C ALA A 367 -11.18 -7.34 -2.84
N VAL A 368 -12.14 -7.56 -3.75
CA VAL A 368 -12.72 -6.50 -4.58
C VAL A 368 -13.50 -5.49 -3.74
N LEU A 369 -14.35 -5.95 -2.82
CA LEU A 369 -15.09 -5.06 -1.92
C LEU A 369 -14.14 -4.26 -1.03
N ALA A 370 -13.05 -4.85 -0.55
CA ALA A 370 -12.03 -4.13 0.20
C ALA A 370 -11.36 -3.04 -0.64
N ALA A 371 -11.02 -3.31 -1.90
CA ALA A 371 -10.46 -2.32 -2.81
C ALA A 371 -11.41 -1.13 -3.04
N VAL A 372 -12.71 -1.39 -3.24
CA VAL A 372 -13.73 -0.34 -3.34
C VAL A 372 -13.84 0.46 -2.03
N ALA A 373 -13.90 -0.22 -0.90
CA ALA A 373 -13.97 0.43 0.41
C ALA A 373 -12.75 1.33 0.67
N GLN A 374 -11.54 0.94 0.22
CA GLN A 374 -10.34 1.77 0.31
C GLN A 374 -10.41 3.02 -0.57
N ILE A 375 -10.97 2.93 -1.78
CA ILE A 375 -11.19 4.11 -2.62
C ILE A 375 -12.15 5.08 -1.93
N VAL A 376 -13.30 4.57 -1.45
CA VAL A 376 -14.30 5.41 -0.76
C VAL A 376 -13.72 6.03 0.51
N PHE A 377 -12.99 5.24 1.30
CA PHE A 377 -12.26 5.73 2.46
C PHE A 377 -11.31 6.86 2.08
N LEU A 378 -10.48 6.67 1.05
CA LEU A 378 -9.48 7.65 0.65
C LEU A 378 -10.11 8.93 0.09
N MET A 379 -11.21 8.83 -0.66
CA MET A 379 -11.99 9.98 -1.10
C MET A 379 -12.51 10.78 0.10
N ASN A 380 -13.09 10.10 1.11
CA ASN A 380 -13.53 10.78 2.32
C ASN A 380 -12.35 11.37 3.11
N PHE A 381 -11.26 10.62 3.25
CA PHE A 381 -10.06 11.02 3.98
C PHE A 381 -9.43 12.27 3.36
N CYS A 382 -9.30 12.34 2.03
CA CYS A 382 -8.75 13.52 1.37
C CYS A 382 -9.67 14.75 1.49
N LEU A 383 -11.00 14.56 1.53
CA LEU A 383 -11.96 15.66 1.72
C LEU A 383 -12.01 16.17 3.16
N VAL A 384 -11.80 15.30 4.17
CA VAL A 384 -11.76 15.69 5.59
C VAL A 384 -10.47 16.42 5.94
N TYR A 385 -9.33 15.91 5.45
CA TYR A 385 -8.03 16.48 5.80
C TYR A 385 -7.52 17.52 4.81
N ARG A 386 -8.07 17.58 3.60
CA ARG A 386 -7.80 18.59 2.54
C ARG A 386 -6.35 18.81 2.12
N ASP A 387 -5.40 18.11 2.72
CA ASP A 387 -3.99 18.19 2.43
C ASP A 387 -3.60 17.13 1.38
N PHE A 388 -2.73 17.48 0.43
CA PHE A 388 -2.22 16.55 -0.58
C PHE A 388 -1.48 15.36 0.05
N THR A 389 -0.90 15.50 1.24
CA THR A 389 -0.28 14.40 2.00
C THR A 389 -1.30 13.38 2.50
N SER A 390 -2.59 13.67 2.44
CA SER A 390 -3.67 12.70 2.69
C SER A 390 -4.07 11.92 1.43
N MET A 391 -3.56 12.29 0.24
CA MET A 391 -3.85 11.63 -1.04
C MET A 391 -2.79 10.57 -1.39
N LYS A 392 -2.47 9.67 -0.46
CA LYS A 392 -1.38 8.69 -0.64
C LYS A 392 -1.86 7.35 -1.17
N ALA A 393 -1.13 6.77 -2.12
CA ALA A 393 -1.36 5.42 -2.63
C ALA A 393 -1.19 4.32 -1.56
N ILE A 394 -0.42 4.57 -0.49
CA ILE A 394 -0.22 3.61 0.61
C ILE A 394 -1.53 3.26 1.33
N TYR A 395 -2.53 4.16 1.32
CA TYR A 395 -3.83 3.88 1.93
C TYR A 395 -4.60 2.80 1.18
N LEU A 396 -4.28 2.54 -0.09
CA LEU A 396 -4.92 1.51 -0.90
C LEU A 396 -4.35 0.09 -0.64
N LEU A 397 -3.25 -0.04 0.11
CA LEU A 397 -2.53 -1.32 0.24
C LEU A 397 -3.34 -2.43 0.92
N ALA A 398 -4.26 -2.09 1.84
CA ALA A 398 -5.14 -3.10 2.42
C ALA A 398 -6.18 -3.66 1.42
N GLY A 399 -6.36 -3.01 0.26
CA GLY A 399 -7.13 -3.51 -0.88
C GLY A 399 -6.27 -4.15 -1.98
N LEU A 400 -4.95 -4.35 -1.77
CA LEU A 400 -4.00 -4.77 -2.81
C LEU A 400 -4.48 -6.00 -3.60
N GLY A 401 -5.01 -7.03 -2.92
CA GLY A 401 -5.51 -8.24 -3.59
C GLY A 401 -6.64 -7.96 -4.57
N GLY A 402 -7.53 -7.00 -4.27
CA GLY A 402 -8.62 -6.58 -5.14
C GLY A 402 -8.14 -5.80 -6.34
N PHE A 403 -7.20 -4.86 -6.15
CA PHE A 403 -6.58 -4.11 -7.25
C PHE A 403 -5.83 -5.02 -8.22
N VAL A 404 -5.02 -5.95 -7.68
CA VAL A 404 -4.28 -6.94 -8.48
C VAL A 404 -5.24 -7.83 -9.26
N TYR A 405 -6.30 -8.33 -8.63
CA TYR A 405 -7.29 -9.18 -9.30
C TYR A 405 -8.03 -8.42 -10.41
N ALA A 406 -8.52 -7.22 -10.10
CA ALA A 406 -9.24 -6.37 -11.05
C ALA A 406 -8.39 -6.04 -12.28
N LEU A 407 -7.13 -5.64 -12.06
CA LEU A 407 -6.18 -5.40 -13.13
C LEU A 407 -5.91 -6.68 -13.92
N ALA A 408 -5.74 -7.82 -13.25
CA ALA A 408 -5.43 -9.08 -13.91
C ALA A 408 -6.53 -9.57 -14.82
N ALA A 409 -7.76 -9.56 -14.33
CA ALA A 409 -8.91 -9.97 -15.11
C ALA A 409 -9.16 -9.05 -16.33
N GLU A 410 -8.87 -7.75 -16.22
CA GLU A 410 -8.99 -6.84 -17.37
C GLU A 410 -7.84 -6.98 -18.35
N ALA A 411 -6.60 -7.05 -17.85
CA ALA A 411 -5.40 -7.17 -18.67
C ALA A 411 -5.41 -8.46 -19.49
N ASP A 412 -5.79 -9.61 -18.91
CA ASP A 412 -5.82 -10.89 -19.62
C ASP A 412 -6.74 -10.85 -20.84
N ARG A 413 -7.92 -10.23 -20.70
CA ARG A 413 -8.87 -10.04 -21.81
C ARG A 413 -8.33 -9.13 -22.91
N ARG A 414 -7.58 -8.08 -22.54
CA ARG A 414 -7.07 -7.08 -23.49
C ARG A 414 -5.79 -7.53 -24.19
N LEU A 415 -4.94 -8.27 -23.50
CA LEU A 415 -3.72 -8.85 -24.07
C LEU A 415 -4.02 -9.88 -25.15
N ALA A 416 -5.15 -10.57 -25.07
CA ALA A 416 -5.63 -11.49 -26.10
C ALA A 416 -6.25 -10.78 -27.33
N GLY A 417 -6.54 -9.48 -27.25
CA GLY A 417 -7.27 -8.73 -28.28
C GLY A 417 -6.41 -7.80 -29.15
N PRO A 418 -7.05 -6.99 -30.02
CA PRO A 418 -6.37 -5.95 -30.79
C PRO A 418 -5.63 -4.98 -29.88
N GLY A 419 -4.37 -4.67 -30.23
CA GLY A 419 -3.49 -3.83 -29.40
C GLY A 419 -2.83 -4.56 -28.23
N GLY A 420 -3.10 -5.86 -28.01
CA GLY A 420 -2.49 -6.66 -26.94
C GLY A 420 -0.96 -6.63 -26.95
N ARG A 421 -0.33 -6.66 -28.14
CA ARG A 421 1.14 -6.54 -28.28
C ARG A 421 1.67 -5.21 -27.78
N ALA A 422 1.00 -4.11 -28.11
CA ALA A 422 1.41 -2.77 -27.68
C ALA A 422 1.25 -2.61 -26.15
N LEU A 423 0.15 -3.11 -25.59
CA LEU A 423 -0.05 -3.15 -24.15
C LEU A 423 1.02 -4.00 -23.45
N TRP A 424 1.35 -5.18 -24.00
CA TRP A 424 2.39 -6.04 -23.46
C TRP A 424 3.77 -5.37 -23.46
N ALA A 425 4.15 -4.74 -24.58
CA ALA A 425 5.38 -3.96 -24.69
C ALA A 425 5.42 -2.80 -23.68
N SER A 426 4.32 -2.06 -23.54
CA SER A 426 4.18 -1.00 -22.52
C SER A 426 4.41 -1.55 -21.11
N GLY A 427 3.86 -2.72 -20.78
CA GLY A 427 4.06 -3.38 -19.49
C GLY A 427 5.51 -3.80 -19.24
N LEU A 428 6.19 -4.33 -20.25
CA LEU A 428 7.62 -4.65 -20.13
C LEU A 428 8.47 -3.40 -19.93
N CYS A 429 8.26 -2.35 -20.72
CA CYS A 429 8.97 -1.08 -20.59
C CYS A 429 8.73 -0.46 -19.21
N LEU A 430 7.48 -0.49 -18.72
CA LEU A 430 7.14 -0.02 -17.39
C LEU A 430 7.87 -0.82 -16.30
N GLY A 431 7.86 -2.16 -16.39
CA GLY A 431 8.56 -3.03 -15.46
C GLY A 431 10.07 -2.83 -15.46
N ALA A 432 10.68 -2.57 -16.62
CA ALA A 432 12.11 -2.24 -16.72
C ALA A 432 12.43 -0.89 -16.06
N LEU A 433 11.63 0.15 -16.34
CA LEU A 433 11.83 1.47 -15.74
C LEU A 433 11.57 1.49 -14.23
N TYR A 434 10.70 0.63 -13.71
CA TYR A 434 10.56 0.42 -12.28
C TYR A 434 11.85 -0.07 -11.60
N VAL A 435 12.57 -0.99 -12.25
CA VAL A 435 13.89 -1.44 -11.77
C VAL A 435 14.87 -0.28 -11.77
N VAL A 436 14.88 0.52 -12.85
CA VAL A 436 15.76 1.69 -12.96
C VAL A 436 15.47 2.71 -11.86
N ASP A 437 14.19 3.06 -11.61
CA ASP A 437 13.81 4.01 -10.57
C ASP A 437 14.22 3.53 -9.16
N ALA A 438 13.97 2.26 -8.84
CA ALA A 438 14.35 1.68 -7.54
C ALA A 438 15.88 1.56 -7.37
N ALA A 439 16.61 1.18 -8.43
CA ALA A 439 18.06 1.12 -8.43
C ALA A 439 18.69 2.53 -8.32
N TRP A 440 18.12 3.51 -9.01
CA TRP A 440 18.55 4.91 -8.92
C TRP A 440 18.38 5.45 -7.51
N LEU A 441 17.22 5.21 -6.88
CA LEU A 441 16.99 5.59 -5.48
C LEU A 441 18.06 5.00 -4.57
N SER A 442 18.38 3.72 -4.75
CA SER A 442 19.43 3.05 -3.95
C SER A 442 20.82 3.65 -4.19
N GLY A 443 21.17 3.92 -5.46
CA GLY A 443 22.45 4.52 -5.84
C GLY A 443 22.62 5.95 -5.33
N HIS A 444 21.56 6.76 -5.41
CA HIS A 444 21.52 8.11 -4.86
C HIS A 444 21.77 8.10 -3.34
N LEU A 445 21.05 7.25 -2.61
CA LEU A 445 21.21 7.11 -1.15
C LEU A 445 22.58 6.56 -0.75
N LEU A 446 23.20 5.74 -1.59
CA LEU A 446 24.56 5.25 -1.37
C LEU A 446 25.60 6.37 -1.61
N ALA A 447 25.45 7.13 -2.69
CA ALA A 447 26.34 8.23 -3.03
C ALA A 447 26.40 9.29 -1.92
N ASP A 448 25.25 9.63 -1.34
CA ASP A 448 25.17 10.57 -0.21
C ASP A 448 25.93 10.09 1.03
N LYS A 449 26.20 8.78 1.15
CA LYS A 449 26.93 8.19 2.27
C LYS A 449 28.41 7.93 2.00
N LEU A 450 28.83 7.88 0.74
CA LEU A 450 30.23 7.61 0.40
C LEU A 450 31.21 8.58 1.10
N PRO A 451 30.93 9.89 1.22
CA PRO A 451 31.80 10.81 1.97
C PRO A 451 31.93 10.46 3.45
N LEU A 452 30.89 9.89 4.08
CA LEU A 452 30.91 9.47 5.48
C LEU A 452 31.69 8.17 5.69
N LEU A 453 31.79 7.33 4.66
CA LEU A 453 32.51 6.06 4.69
C LEU A 453 33.98 6.22 4.27
N ALA A 454 34.33 7.27 3.54
CA ALA A 454 35.68 7.49 3.04
C ALA A 454 36.77 7.44 4.15
N PRO A 455 36.60 8.04 5.34
CA PRO A 455 37.59 7.94 6.42
C PRO A 455 37.76 6.52 6.99
N LEU A 456 36.68 5.73 7.03
CA LEU A 456 36.71 4.33 7.48
C LEU A 456 37.41 3.42 6.45
N LEU A 457 37.30 3.77 5.16
CA LEU A 457 37.90 3.01 4.06
C LEU A 457 39.37 3.39 3.81
N SER A 458 39.77 4.63 4.13
CA SER A 458 41.15 5.10 3.95
C SER A 458 42.12 4.62 5.03
N GLY A 459 41.67 3.80 6.00
CA GLY A 459 42.54 3.20 7.02
C GLY A 459 43.25 4.23 7.91
N GLY A 460 42.67 5.41 8.10
CA GLY A 460 43.23 6.47 8.94
C GLY A 460 43.27 6.00 10.40
N SER A 461 44.43 5.49 10.82
CA SER A 461 44.81 5.19 12.21
C SER A 461 44.93 6.46 13.04
#